data_AF-A0A822G3G1-F1
#
_entry.id   AF-A0A822G3G1-F1
#
_cell.length_a   1.000
_cell.length_b   1.000
_cell.length_c   1.000
_cell.angle_alpha   90.00
_cell.angle_beta   90.00
_cell.angle_gamma   90.00
#
_symmetry.space_group_name_H-M   'P 1'
#
loop_
_entity.id
_entity.type
_entity.pdbx_description
1 polymer ?
#
loop_
_entity_poly.entity_id
_entity_poly.type
_entity_poly.pdbx_seq_one_letter_code
_entity_poly.pdbx_strand_id
1 'polypeptide(L)'
;MIRFWILLIFSIPSIICSIVILYLLLNHKEHRRSLNHRVVIIQLIGGLIYLLTHVPIYLNYLRLGYVWPQTPTMCHIWWFVGDGFSDTMTILMAWASFERHILIFHNQLVTTRRKRIFAHYLPITIIIIYCPLYYLIVMGFPPCENIYDYTK
;
A
#
# COMPACT_ATOMS: atom_id res chain seq x y z
N MET A 1 19.42 10.99 13.79
CA MET A 1 19.66 9.88 14.75
C MET A 1 18.40 9.45 15.52
N ILE A 2 17.65 10.33 16.19
CA ILE A 2 16.43 9.92 16.96
C ILE A 2 15.37 9.25 16.06
N ARG A 3 15.10 9.80 14.87
CA ARG A 3 14.12 9.25 13.90
C ARG A 3 14.41 7.79 13.50
N PHE A 4 15.69 7.42 13.40
CA PHE A 4 16.11 6.08 13.03
C PHE A 4 15.69 5.05 14.09
N TRP A 5 16.02 5.32 15.35
CA TRP A 5 15.71 4.41 16.46
C TRP A 5 14.21 4.28 16.70
N ILE A 6 13.46 5.37 16.60
CA ILE A 6 12.00 5.35 16.70
C ILE A 6 11.42 4.43 15.62
N LEU A 7 11.79 4.63 14.34
CA LEU A 7 11.27 3.82 13.24
C LEU A 7 11.67 2.35 13.37
N LEU A 8 12.89 2.05 13.81
CA LEU A 8 13.34 0.68 14.02
C LEU A 8 12.54 -0.02 15.14
N ILE A 9 12.34 0.65 16.28
CA ILE A 9 11.62 0.08 17.42
C ILE A 9 10.14 -0.14 17.10
N PHE A 10 9.51 0.73 16.32
CA PHE A 10 8.10 0.56 15.93
C PHE A 10 7.89 -0.39 14.75
N SER A 11 8.84 -0.47 13.82
CA SER A 11 8.71 -1.35 12.64
C SER A 11 8.76 -2.84 12.99
N ILE A 12 9.66 -3.26 13.89
CA ILE A 12 9.78 -4.67 14.32
C ILE A 12 8.44 -5.23 14.87
N PRO A 13 7.80 -4.63 15.88
CA PRO A 13 6.52 -5.12 16.39
C PRO A 13 5.41 -4.98 15.34
N SER A 14 5.43 -3.93 14.51
CA SER A 14 4.45 -3.77 13.44
C SER A 14 4.50 -4.91 12.42
N ILE A 15 5.70 -5.35 12.02
CA ILE A 15 5.91 -6.50 11.14
C ILE A 15 5.40 -7.79 11.80
N ILE A 16 5.76 -8.02 13.06
CA ILE A 16 5.33 -9.21 13.81
C ILE A 16 3.80 -9.26 13.90
N CYS A 17 3.16 -8.16 14.33
CA CYS A 17 1.71 -8.06 14.40
C CYS A 17 1.05 -8.30 13.04
N SER A 18 1.59 -7.72 11.97
CA SER A 18 1.05 -7.88 10.62
C SER A 18 1.12 -9.34 10.14
N ILE A 19 2.23 -10.03 10.40
CA ILE A 19 2.39 -11.46 10.07
C ILE A 19 1.43 -12.33 10.89
N VAL A 20 1.31 -12.08 12.20
CA VAL A 20 0.40 -12.84 13.08
C VAL A 20 -1.05 -12.68 12.63
N ILE A 21 -1.49 -11.44 12.37
CA ILE A 21 -2.86 -11.16 11.90
C ILE A 21 -3.11 -11.82 10.54
N LEU A 22 -2.16 -11.70 9.61
CA LEU A 22 -2.27 -12.32 8.29
C LEU A 22 -2.36 -13.85 8.40
N TYR A 23 -1.54 -14.47 9.25
CA TYR A 23 -1.58 -15.90 9.51
C TYR A 23 -2.94 -16.34 10.07
N LEU A 24 -3.47 -15.63 11.07
CA LEU A 24 -4.80 -15.90 11.64
C LEU A 24 -5.90 -15.78 10.58
N LEU A 25 -5.91 -14.72 9.78
CA LEU A 25 -6.90 -14.52 8.72
C LEU A 25 -6.84 -15.59 7.63
N LEU A 26 -5.64 -16.05 7.26
CA LEU A 26 -5.45 -17.07 6.22
C LEU A 26 -5.82 -18.47 6.71
N ASN A 27 -5.58 -18.78 7.99
CA ASN A 27 -5.84 -20.11 8.54
C ASN A 27 -7.35 -20.37 8.71
N HIS A 28 -8.11 -19.37 9.16
CA HIS A 28 -9.56 -19.50 9.35
C HIS A 28 -10.36 -19.40 8.02
N LYS A 29 -11.05 -20.49 7.66
CA LYS A 29 -11.83 -20.59 6.40
C LYS A 29 -13.02 -19.62 6.33
N GLU A 30 -13.68 -19.34 7.45
CA GLU A 30 -14.83 -18.44 7.52
C GLU A 30 -14.45 -16.99 7.18
N HIS A 31 -13.28 -16.52 7.62
CA HIS A 31 -12.79 -15.17 7.34
C HIS A 31 -12.43 -14.97 5.86
N ARG A 32 -11.99 -16.01 5.14
CA ARG A 32 -11.68 -15.92 3.69
C ARG A 32 -12.90 -15.75 2.79
N ARG A 33 -14.10 -16.06 3.31
CA ARG A 33 -15.34 -16.10 2.51
C ARG A 33 -16.08 -14.76 2.48
N SER A 34 -15.83 -13.89 3.46
CA SER A 34 -16.43 -12.56 3.56
C SER A 34 -15.70 -11.54 2.67
N LEU A 35 -16.46 -10.77 1.88
CA LEU A 35 -15.92 -9.77 0.94
C LEU A 35 -15.05 -8.72 1.65
N ASN A 36 -15.50 -8.24 2.81
CA ASN A 36 -14.80 -7.25 3.62
C ASN A 36 -13.41 -7.72 4.06
N HIS A 37 -13.26 -9.00 4.37
CA HIS A 37 -11.98 -9.54 4.82
C HIS A 37 -10.97 -9.65 3.68
N ARG A 38 -11.41 -9.74 2.42
CA ARG A 38 -10.49 -9.78 1.26
C ARG A 38 -9.74 -8.47 1.08
N VAL A 39 -10.44 -7.34 1.20
CA VAL A 39 -9.81 -6.01 1.10
C VAL A 39 -8.82 -5.81 2.23
N VAL A 40 -9.16 -6.25 3.44
CA VAL A 40 -8.27 -6.21 4.61
C VAL A 40 -7.02 -7.08 4.39
N ILE A 41 -7.16 -8.27 3.81
CA ILE A 41 -6.00 -9.12 3.48
C ILE A 41 -5.09 -8.44 2.45
N ILE A 42 -5.66 -7.85 1.40
CA ILE A 42 -4.89 -7.11 0.39
C ILE A 42 -4.14 -5.94 1.05
N GLN A 43 -4.81 -5.19 1.93
CA GLN A 43 -4.22 -4.08 2.68
C GLN A 43 -3.07 -4.55 3.59
N LEU A 44 -3.24 -5.67 4.30
CA LEU A 44 -2.21 -6.22 5.18
C LEU A 44 -0.99 -6.71 4.41
N ILE A 45 -1.21 -7.38 3.27
CA ILE A 45 -0.12 -7.82 2.39
C ILE A 45 0.61 -6.59 1.85
N GLY A 46 -0.12 -5.57 1.39
CA GLY A 46 0.48 -4.35 0.89
C GLY A 46 1.29 -3.61 1.97
N GLY A 47 0.71 -3.43 3.16
CA GLY A 47 1.41 -2.85 4.31
C GLY A 47 2.67 -3.61 4.71
N LEU A 48 2.65 -4.94 4.66
CA LEU A 48 3.83 -5.76 4.92
C LEU A 48 4.91 -5.55 3.85
N ILE A 49 4.54 -5.51 2.57
CA ILE A 49 5.47 -5.21 1.48
C ILE A 49 6.10 -3.83 1.68
N TYR A 50 5.30 -2.82 2.02
CA TYR A 50 5.79 -1.47 2.30
C TYR A 50 6.76 -1.46 3.48
N LEU A 51 6.43 -2.13 4.59
CA LEU A 51 7.31 -2.24 5.76
C LEU A 51 8.62 -2.98 5.44
N LEU A 52 8.61 -3.97 4.55
CA LEU A 52 9.80 -4.74 4.17
C LEU A 52 10.66 -4.07 3.11
N THR A 53 10.10 -3.12 2.33
CA THR A 53 10.80 -2.46 1.22
C THR A 53 11.15 -1.01 1.55
N HIS A 54 10.13 -0.20 1.84
CA HIS A 54 10.30 1.23 2.08
C HIS A 54 11.07 1.53 3.36
N VAL A 55 10.72 0.88 4.48
CA VAL A 55 11.33 1.18 5.79
C VAL A 55 12.83 0.88 5.81
N PRO A 56 13.34 -0.24 5.28
CA PRO A 56 14.77 -0.47 5.20
C PRO A 56 15.50 0.54 4.31
N ILE A 57 14.93 0.92 3.17
CA ILE A 57 15.50 1.95 2.29
C ILE A 57 15.60 3.29 3.03
N TYR A 58 14.53 3.69 3.71
CA TYR A 58 14.47 4.92 4.49
C TYR A 58 15.43 4.90 5.70
N LEU A 59 15.54 3.77 6.40
CA LEU A 59 16.50 3.59 7.50
C LEU A 59 17.94 3.67 7.00
N ASN A 60 18.22 3.11 5.82
CA ASN A 60 19.55 3.19 5.21
C ASN A 60 19.89 4.63 4.81
N TYR A 61 18.94 5.37 4.24
CA TYR A 61 19.06 6.81 3.98
C TYR A 61 19.33 7.60 5.27
N LEU A 62 18.60 7.33 6.36
CA LEU A 62 18.82 7.98 7.65
C LEU A 62 20.20 7.67 8.26
N ARG A 63 20.81 6.52 7.90
CA ARG A 63 22.15 6.12 8.35
C ARG A 63 23.25 6.76 7.51
N LEU A 64 23.11 6.74 6.19
CA LEU A 64 24.14 7.17 5.24
C LEU A 64 24.07 8.67 4.94
N GLY A 65 22.89 9.29 5.09
CA GLY A 65 22.63 10.67 4.69
C GLY A 65 22.45 10.84 3.17
N TYR A 66 22.39 9.73 2.42
CA TYR A 66 22.12 9.73 0.98
C TYR A 66 21.47 8.42 0.52
N VAL A 67 20.89 8.45 -0.68
CA VAL A 67 20.29 7.27 -1.33
C VAL A 67 21.35 6.38 -1.96
N TRP A 68 21.42 5.11 -1.56
CA TRP A 68 22.34 4.13 -2.17
C TRP A 68 21.55 3.03 -2.89
N PRO A 69 21.86 2.73 -4.17
CA PRO A 69 22.84 3.40 -5.03
C PRO A 69 22.39 4.81 -5.46
N GLN A 70 23.34 5.71 -5.73
CA GLN A 70 23.08 7.08 -6.19
C GLN A 70 22.73 7.09 -7.68
N THR A 71 21.60 6.48 -8.02
CA THR A 71 21.11 6.42 -9.40
C THR A 71 19.71 7.03 -9.49
N PRO A 72 19.36 7.71 -10.59
CA PRO A 72 18.01 8.24 -10.80
C PRO A 72 16.93 7.16 -10.70
N THR A 73 17.24 5.95 -11.17
CA THR A 73 16.36 4.79 -11.08
C THR A 73 16.03 4.43 -9.63
N MET A 74 17.01 4.48 -8.72
CA MET A 74 16.78 4.19 -7.31
C MET A 74 15.88 5.25 -6.66
N CYS A 75 16.08 6.53 -6.97
CA CYS A 75 15.21 7.61 -6.50
C CYS A 75 13.76 7.42 -6.98
N HIS A 76 13.57 7.06 -8.26
CA HIS A 76 12.24 6.76 -8.79
C HIS A 76 11.58 5.55 -8.12
N ILE A 77 12.33 4.46 -7.91
CA ILE A 77 11.82 3.29 -7.18
C ILE A 77 11.42 3.70 -5.77
N TRP A 78 12.25 4.50 -5.11
CA TRP A 78 11.98 4.94 -3.75
C TRP A 78 10.73 5.83 -3.67
N TRP A 79 10.58 6.81 -4.56
CA TRP A 79 9.36 7.63 -4.63
C TRP A 79 8.13 6.81 -5.02
N PHE A 80 8.26 5.87 -5.95
CA PHE A 80 7.15 5.01 -6.35
C PHE A 80 6.67 4.14 -5.18
N VAL A 81 7.60 3.54 -4.44
CA VAL A 81 7.30 2.71 -3.26
C VAL A 81 6.86 3.57 -2.07
N GLY A 82 7.39 4.77 -1.92
CA GLY A 82 7.02 5.73 -0.89
C GLY A 82 5.64 6.32 -1.14
N ASP A 83 5.55 7.23 -2.11
CA ASP A 83 4.34 8.00 -2.39
C ASP A 83 3.32 7.16 -3.16
N GLY A 84 3.73 6.54 -4.27
CA GLY A 84 2.80 5.86 -5.16
C GLY A 84 2.09 4.67 -4.50
N PHE A 85 2.85 3.83 -3.80
CA PHE A 85 2.32 2.67 -3.12
C PHE A 85 1.53 3.06 -1.85
N SER A 86 2.02 4.01 -1.04
CA SER A 86 1.31 4.43 0.17
C SER A 86 -0.01 5.13 -0.14
N ASP A 87 -0.07 5.93 -1.19
CA ASP A 87 -1.31 6.57 -1.65
C ASP A 87 -2.30 5.55 -2.18
N THR A 88 -1.83 4.58 -2.97
CA THR A 88 -2.68 3.48 -3.47
C THR A 88 -3.31 2.73 -2.30
N MET A 89 -2.53 2.41 -1.26
CA MET A 89 -3.04 1.76 -0.05
C MET A 89 -4.01 2.66 0.73
N THR A 90 -3.76 3.97 0.80
CA THR A 90 -4.64 4.92 1.49
C THR A 90 -5.98 5.04 0.79
N ILE A 91 -5.99 5.14 -0.55
CA ILE A 91 -7.20 5.16 -1.36
C ILE A 91 -7.95 3.83 -1.24
N LEU A 92 -7.24 2.70 -1.23
CA LEU A 92 -7.86 1.38 -1.03
C LEU A 92 -8.52 1.25 0.34
N MET A 93 -7.90 1.81 1.40
CA MET A 93 -8.48 1.85 2.74
C MET A 93 -9.73 2.75 2.81
N ALA A 94 -9.68 3.91 2.14
CA ALA A 94 -10.85 4.79 2.03
C ALA A 94 -11.99 4.06 1.32
N TRP A 95 -11.69 3.39 0.19
CA TRP A 95 -12.67 2.56 -0.52
C TRP A 95 -13.24 1.43 0.33
N ALA A 96 -12.39 0.72 1.09
CA ALA A 96 -12.84 -0.34 2.00
C ALA A 96 -13.85 0.18 3.03
N SER A 97 -13.68 1.42 3.48
CA SER A 97 -14.61 2.08 4.42
C SER A 97 -15.94 2.42 3.75
N PHE A 98 -15.91 2.95 2.52
CA PHE A 98 -17.11 3.16 1.71
C PHE A 98 -17.85 1.85 1.41
N GLU A 99 -17.12 0.80 1.06
CA GLU A 99 -17.69 -0.51 0.79
C GLU A 99 -18.46 -1.05 2.02
N ARG A 100 -17.86 -0.97 3.21
CA ARG A 100 -18.53 -1.36 4.46
C ARG A 100 -19.80 -0.56 4.70
N HIS A 101 -19.78 0.74 4.44
CA HIS A 101 -20.97 1.58 4.54
C HIS A 101 -22.06 1.13 3.55
N ILE A 102 -21.72 0.89 2.29
CA ILE A 102 -22.65 0.40 1.27
C ILE A 102 -23.24 -0.97 1.66
N LEU A 103 -22.43 -1.88 2.20
CA LEU A 103 -22.90 -3.20 2.62
C LEU A 103 -23.91 -3.14 3.78
N ILE A 104 -23.72 -2.20 4.72
CA ILE A 104 -24.60 -2.03 5.88
C ILE A 104 -25.90 -1.32 5.48
N PHE A 105 -25.82 -0.20 4.77
CA PHE A 105 -26.97 0.66 4.49
C PHE A 105 -27.69 0.34 3.17
N HIS A 106 -27.01 -0.32 2.22
CA HIS A 106 -27.51 -0.58 0.88
C HIS A 106 -27.22 -2.02 0.40
N ASN A 107 -27.55 -3.03 1.23
CA ASN A 107 -27.24 -4.43 0.92
C ASN A 107 -27.77 -4.89 -0.46
N GLN A 108 -28.87 -4.29 -0.95
CA GLN A 108 -29.51 -4.59 -2.23
C GLN A 108 -28.62 -4.31 -3.46
N LEU A 109 -27.55 -3.52 -3.27
CA LEU A 109 -26.53 -3.24 -4.28
C LEU A 109 -25.50 -4.37 -4.39
N VAL A 110 -25.48 -5.35 -3.49
CA VAL A 110 -24.46 -6.43 -3.48
C VAL A 110 -25.10 -7.84 -3.49
N THR A 111 -26.43 -7.91 -3.57
CA THR A 111 -27.21 -9.16 -3.60
C THR A 111 -26.98 -9.99 -4.86
N THR A 112 -26.86 -9.35 -6.03
CA THR A 112 -26.69 -10.04 -7.32
C THR A 112 -25.23 -10.07 -7.76
N ARG A 113 -24.81 -11.17 -8.39
CA ARG A 113 -23.43 -11.38 -8.83
C ARG A 113 -22.91 -10.26 -9.75
N ARG A 114 -23.77 -9.74 -10.64
CA ARG A 114 -23.43 -8.59 -11.50
C ARG A 114 -23.20 -7.32 -10.69
N LYS A 115 -24.11 -6.96 -9.78
CA LYS A 115 -23.95 -5.75 -8.96
C LYS A 115 -22.74 -5.83 -8.03
N ARG A 116 -22.43 -7.02 -7.50
CA ARG A 116 -21.19 -7.26 -6.74
C ARG A 116 -19.92 -7.01 -7.56
N ILE A 117 -19.91 -7.34 -8.86
CA ILE A 117 -18.77 -7.02 -9.73
C ILE A 117 -18.59 -5.50 -9.83
N PHE A 118 -19.67 -4.76 -10.10
CA PHE A 118 -19.60 -3.30 -10.25
C PHE A 118 -19.35 -2.55 -8.94
N ALA A 119 -19.89 -3.02 -7.81
CA ALA A 119 -19.81 -2.33 -6.53
C ALA A 119 -18.59 -2.71 -5.68
N HIS A 120 -17.99 -3.88 -5.88
CA HIS A 120 -16.84 -4.34 -5.08
C HIS A 120 -15.60 -4.54 -5.94
N TYR A 121 -15.65 -5.41 -6.94
CA TYR A 121 -14.45 -5.82 -7.68
C TYR A 121 -13.92 -4.73 -8.61
N LEU A 122 -14.81 -4.03 -9.32
CA LEU A 122 -14.43 -3.03 -10.31
C LEU A 122 -13.70 -1.83 -9.67
N PRO A 123 -14.18 -1.22 -8.58
CA PRO A 123 -13.49 -0.10 -7.94
C PRO A 123 -12.12 -0.50 -7.38
N ILE A 124 -12.02 -1.67 -6.74
CA ILE A 124 -10.75 -2.19 -6.23
C ILE A 124 -9.76 -2.42 -7.38
N THR A 125 -10.21 -3.02 -8.48
CA THR A 125 -9.37 -3.28 -9.66
C THR A 125 -8.92 -1.97 -10.31
N ILE A 126 -9.81 -0.99 -10.41
CA ILE A 126 -9.47 0.35 -10.91
C ILE A 126 -8.41 0.99 -10.01
N ILE A 127 -8.57 0.99 -8.69
CA ILE A 127 -7.59 1.60 -7.77
C ILE A 127 -6.22 0.92 -7.89
N ILE A 128 -6.18 -0.42 -7.87
CA ILE A 128 -4.92 -1.19 -7.91
C ILE A 128 -4.19 -1.03 -9.25
N ILE A 129 -4.89 -0.76 -10.35
CA ILE A 129 -4.27 -0.57 -11.67
C ILE A 129 -3.97 0.91 -11.92
N TYR A 130 -4.96 1.78 -11.72
CA TYR A 130 -4.88 3.19 -12.06
C TYR A 130 -3.87 3.94 -11.21
N CYS A 131 -3.87 3.75 -9.88
CA CYS A 131 -2.98 4.51 -9.00
C CYS A 131 -1.50 4.21 -9.29
N PRO A 132 -1.05 2.95 -9.36
CA PRO A 132 0.33 2.65 -9.76
C PRO A 132 0.66 3.14 -11.17
N LEU A 133 -0.26 2.98 -12.13
CA LEU A 133 -0.02 3.36 -13.52
C LEU A 133 0.10 4.88 -13.69
N TYR A 134 -0.72 5.65 -12.98
CA TYR A 134 -0.60 7.11 -12.90
C TYR A 134 0.79 7.51 -12.41
N TYR A 135 1.25 6.93 -11.30
CA TYR A 135 2.57 7.22 -10.75
C TYR A 135 3.71 6.80 -11.69
N LEU A 136 3.58 5.66 -12.39
CA LEU A 136 4.56 5.25 -13.40
C LEU A 136 4.65 6.23 -14.57
N ILE A 137 3.51 6.75 -15.05
CA ILE A 137 3.48 7.73 -16.15
C ILE A 137 4.12 9.05 -15.71
N VAL A 138 3.70 9.59 -14.56
CA VAL A 138 4.20 10.87 -14.04
C VAL A 138 5.70 10.81 -13.75
N MET A 139 6.20 9.67 -13.24
CA MET A 139 7.62 9.49 -12.98
C MET A 139 8.44 9.20 -14.24
N GLY A 140 7.87 8.48 -15.21
CA GLY A 140 8.56 8.12 -16.46
C GLY A 140 8.60 9.23 -17.51
N PHE A 141 7.62 10.14 -17.49
CA PHE A 141 7.53 11.28 -18.41
C PHE A 141 7.35 12.58 -17.63
N PRO A 142 8.35 12.99 -16.84
CA PRO A 142 8.25 14.22 -16.08
C PRO A 142 8.20 15.42 -17.05
N PRO A 143 7.37 16.44 -16.79
CA PRO A 143 7.26 17.61 -17.66
C PRO A 143 8.52 18.48 -17.66
N CYS A 144 9.40 18.30 -16.66
CA CYS A 144 10.68 18.98 -16.51
C CYS A 144 11.79 17.96 -16.21
N GLU A 145 13.04 18.29 -16.51
CA GLU A 145 14.18 17.45 -16.14
C GLU A 145 14.28 17.36 -14.61
N ASN A 146 14.20 16.14 -14.07
CA ASN A 146 14.28 15.92 -12.63
C ASN A 146 15.73 16.10 -12.17
N ILE A 147 15.95 17.07 -11.27
CA ILE A 147 17.23 17.23 -10.57
C ILE A 147 17.14 16.42 -9.28
N TYR A 148 17.84 15.28 -9.21
CA TYR A 148 17.88 14.45 -8.01
C TYR A 148 18.94 14.98 -7.05
N ASP A 149 18.49 15.42 -5.88
CA ASP A 149 19.37 15.64 -4.74
C ASP A 149 19.46 14.33 -3.95
N TYR A 150 20.51 13.55 -4.18
CA TYR A 150 20.68 12.26 -3.48
C TYR A 150 20.86 12.40 -1.97
N THR A 151 21.03 13.63 -1.45
CA THR A 151 21.21 13.94 -0.03
C THR A 151 19.95 14.51 0.64
N LYS A 152 18.86 14.66 -0.11
CA LYS A 152 17.55 15.12 0.41
C LYS A 152 16.45 14.14 0.04
#